data_AF-A0A4S4DLY1-F1
#
_entry.id   AF-A0A4S4DLY1-F1
#
_cell.length_a   1.000
_cell.length_b   1.000
_cell.length_c   1.000
_cell.angle_alpha   90.00
_cell.angle_beta   90.00
_cell.angle_gamma   90.00
#
_symmetry.space_group_name_H-M   'P 1'
#
loop_
_entity.id
_entity.type
_entity.pdbx_description
1 polymer ?
#
loop_
_entity_poly.entity_id
_entity_poly.type
_entity_poly.pdbx_seq_one_letter_code
_entity_poly.pdbx_strand_id
1 'polypeptide(L)'
;MARFHGARLVGKTLQEQHIVWCLPSPILHHGGQLTTRGTKARGGGDDMARRHRVRLMGKTMHKQHLVWCLPSPILQAHQAHQAPTPHKNLKLPSRWPSIVCENCLYSLEKDMRARAFHIMDPKGIIEMLLIFLEERGGGVLIPPSFDDSKDNTNRILPYLGMWKGHSITKRSGVYGSTITEADTIAVLEIDDDGWIIQDITSTSSGGNVTTNVHWTGTMSNNLINFDGGFQVTLLPGGMYMGCPSNVAKSVADSKSFHLEFCWLKSPGKRQRLVRTYDIEGLAVSSTYSLENKL
;
A
#
# COMPACT_ATOMS: atom_id res chain seq x y z
N MET A 1 -2.44 47.62 34.19
CA MET A 1 -2.69 46.21 34.55
C MET A 1 -3.28 45.52 33.33
N ALA A 2 -2.49 44.71 32.63
CA ALA A 2 -2.95 43.91 31.50
C ALA A 2 -2.93 42.43 31.91
N ARG A 3 -4.01 41.69 31.64
CA ARG A 3 -4.01 40.22 31.65
C ARG A 3 -4.75 39.69 30.42
N PHE A 4 -4.05 38.80 29.75
CA PHE A 4 -4.42 38.09 28.51
C PHE A 4 -5.44 36.98 28.77
N HIS A 5 -6.32 36.77 27.78
CA HIS A 5 -7.14 35.57 27.63
C HIS A 5 -6.30 34.38 27.16
N GLY A 6 -6.54 33.22 27.77
CA GLY A 6 -5.89 31.94 27.46
C GLY A 6 -6.42 31.31 26.17
N ALA A 7 -5.49 30.88 25.32
CA ALA A 7 -5.75 30.13 24.11
C ALA A 7 -6.09 28.66 24.41
N ARG A 8 -7.07 28.13 23.66
CA ARG A 8 -7.51 26.73 23.67
C ARG A 8 -6.75 25.99 22.55
N LEU A 9 -5.88 25.04 22.91
CA LEU A 9 -5.21 24.16 21.95
C LEU A 9 -6.18 23.05 21.50
N VAL A 10 -6.51 23.05 20.20
CA VAL A 10 -7.21 21.96 19.52
C VAL A 10 -6.15 20.94 19.09
N GLY A 11 -6.21 19.75 19.67
CA GLY A 11 -5.35 18.62 19.28
C GLY A 11 -5.77 18.10 17.91
N LYS A 12 -4.88 18.19 16.93
CA LYS A 12 -4.98 17.46 15.65
C LYS A 12 -4.42 16.05 15.87
N THR A 13 -5.24 15.05 15.68
CA THR A 13 -4.85 13.64 15.62
C THR A 13 -4.11 13.40 14.30
N LEU A 14 -2.79 13.24 14.37
CA LEU A 14 -1.96 12.79 13.26
C LEU A 14 -2.03 11.26 13.19
N GLN A 15 -2.62 10.74 12.11
CA GLN A 15 -2.63 9.32 11.80
C GLN A 15 -1.23 8.93 11.29
N GLU A 16 -0.41 8.32 12.14
CA GLU A 16 0.88 7.74 11.75
C GLU A 16 0.65 6.52 10.85
N GLN A 17 0.96 6.65 9.57
CA GLN A 17 1.01 5.51 8.65
C GLN A 17 2.40 4.87 8.75
N HIS A 18 2.46 3.64 9.27
CA HIS A 18 3.66 2.82 9.22
C HIS A 18 3.82 2.24 7.80
N ILE A 19 4.81 2.73 7.06
CA ILE A 19 5.19 2.20 5.74
C ILE A 19 6.20 1.08 5.94
N VAL A 20 5.89 -0.12 5.43
CA VAL A 20 6.80 -1.28 5.39
C VAL A 20 7.66 -1.23 4.12
N TRP A 21 8.93 -1.58 4.28
CA TRP A 21 9.97 -1.54 3.24
C TRP A 21 9.82 -2.69 2.24
N CYS A 22 9.87 -2.40 0.94
CA CYS A 22 10.23 -3.39 -0.08
C CYS A 22 11.73 -3.25 -0.35
N LEU A 23 12.49 -4.33 -0.17
CA LEU A 23 13.88 -4.40 -0.63
C LEU A 23 13.88 -4.62 -2.15
N PRO A 24 14.69 -3.89 -2.94
CA PRO A 24 14.89 -4.23 -4.33
C PRO A 24 15.66 -5.55 -4.43
N SER A 25 15.16 -6.48 -5.24
CA SER A 25 15.95 -7.62 -5.71
C SER A 25 17.09 -7.12 -6.60
N PRO A 26 18.33 -7.60 -6.43
CA PRO A 26 19.44 -7.19 -7.30
C PRO A 26 19.27 -7.81 -8.69
N ILE A 27 19.04 -6.95 -9.69
CA ILE A 27 19.26 -7.29 -11.10
C ILE A 27 20.78 -7.26 -11.33
N LEU A 28 21.34 -8.39 -11.74
CA LEU A 28 22.75 -8.52 -12.14
C LEU A 28 23.03 -7.62 -13.35
N HIS A 29 23.79 -6.54 -13.15
CA HIS A 29 24.47 -5.85 -14.25
C HIS A 29 25.96 -6.15 -14.24
N HIS A 30 26.43 -6.65 -15.38
CA HIS A 30 27.83 -6.91 -15.69
C HIS A 30 28.66 -5.62 -15.72
N GLY A 31 29.78 -5.64 -14.98
CA GLY A 31 31.10 -5.12 -15.33
C GLY A 31 31.22 -3.75 -16.01
N GLY A 32 31.63 -2.74 -15.24
CA GLY A 32 32.22 -1.51 -15.76
C GLY A 32 33.07 -0.83 -14.68
N GLN A 33 34.40 -1.02 -14.72
CA GLN A 33 35.36 -0.32 -13.88
C GLN A 33 35.31 1.19 -14.16
N LEU A 34 35.11 2.00 -13.12
CA LEU A 34 35.52 3.41 -13.12
C LEU A 34 36.57 3.66 -12.04
N THR A 35 37.73 4.10 -12.49
CA THR A 35 38.89 4.54 -11.71
C THR A 35 38.60 5.86 -11.01
N THR A 36 38.80 5.92 -9.69
CA THR A 36 38.74 7.15 -8.89
C THR A 36 40.08 7.89 -8.94
N ARG A 37 40.07 9.14 -9.43
CA ARG A 37 41.13 10.13 -9.15
C ARG A 37 40.74 10.91 -7.90
N GLY A 38 41.49 10.71 -6.83
CA GLY A 38 41.40 11.49 -5.60
C GLY A 38 42.23 12.77 -5.68
N THR A 39 41.63 13.88 -5.29
CA THR A 39 42.35 15.12 -4.92
C THR A 39 42.20 15.36 -3.43
N LYS A 40 43.34 15.32 -2.74
CA LYS A 40 43.56 15.77 -1.36
C LYS A 40 43.38 17.28 -1.25
N ALA A 41 42.77 17.72 -0.15
CA ALA A 41 43.11 18.99 0.49
C ALA A 41 43.30 18.74 1.99
N ARG A 42 44.44 19.20 2.52
CA ARG A 42 44.88 19.18 3.91
C ARG A 42 44.61 20.54 4.56
N GLY A 43 44.45 20.52 5.88
CA GLY A 43 44.56 21.65 6.80
C GLY A 43 43.38 21.63 7.79
N GLY A 44 43.51 21.41 9.10
CA GLY A 44 44.64 21.57 10.02
C GLY A 44 44.22 22.58 11.09
N GLY A 45 44.19 22.20 12.36
CA GLY A 45 44.02 23.14 13.49
C GLY A 45 43.18 22.59 14.65
N ASP A 46 43.88 22.16 15.70
CA ASP A 46 43.39 21.81 17.04
C ASP A 46 42.71 22.99 17.77
N ASP A 47 41.73 22.73 18.65
CA ASP A 47 41.85 23.13 20.06
C ASP A 47 40.85 22.43 21.02
N MET A 48 41.26 22.38 22.29
CA MET A 48 40.79 21.57 23.40
C MET A 48 39.52 22.09 24.13
N ALA A 49 38.77 21.11 24.65
CA ALA A 49 38.10 21.05 25.96
C ALA A 49 36.95 22.02 26.32
N ARG A 50 35.78 21.43 26.63
CA ARG A 50 35.21 21.41 28.00
C ARG A 50 34.03 20.44 28.13
N ARG A 51 34.09 19.64 29.19
CA ARG A 51 33.08 18.70 29.66
C ARG A 51 31.91 19.47 30.29
N HIS A 52 30.67 19.14 29.89
CA HIS A 52 29.54 19.17 30.81
C HIS A 52 28.74 17.87 30.66
N ARG A 53 28.71 17.12 31.77
CA ARG A 53 28.10 15.82 31.95
C ARG A 53 26.66 16.05 32.42
N VAL A 54 25.67 15.95 31.54
CA VAL A 54 24.25 15.87 31.93
C VAL A 54 23.86 14.39 31.96
N ARG A 55 23.44 13.96 33.15
CA ARG A 55 23.11 12.58 33.51
C ARG A 55 21.62 12.37 33.22
N LEU A 56 21.29 11.80 32.08
CA LEU A 56 19.94 11.28 31.80
C LEU A 56 19.93 9.78 32.11
N MET A 57 19.08 9.37 33.05
CA MET A 57 18.83 7.98 33.38
C MET A 57 18.16 7.29 32.20
N GLY A 58 18.94 6.56 31.41
CA GLY A 58 18.45 5.64 30.40
C GLY A 58 18.03 4.33 31.07
N LYS A 59 16.74 3.98 30.98
CA LYS A 59 16.26 2.61 31.22
C LYS A 59 16.87 1.69 30.17
N THR A 60 17.58 0.68 30.62
CA THR A 60 18.17 -0.37 29.79
C THR A 60 17.05 -1.20 29.16
N MET A 61 16.77 -0.98 27.86
CA MET A 61 16.06 -1.97 27.05
C MET A 61 17.09 -2.92 26.45
N HIS A 62 16.97 -4.21 26.75
CA HIS A 62 17.69 -5.26 26.06
C HIS A 62 17.29 -5.27 24.57
N LYS A 63 18.13 -4.68 23.72
CA LYS A 63 18.14 -4.96 22.29
C LYS A 63 18.76 -6.34 22.08
N GLN A 64 17.94 -7.36 21.87
CA GLN A 64 18.40 -8.56 21.20
C GLN A 64 18.57 -8.21 19.71
N HIS A 65 19.82 -7.98 19.30
CA HIS A 65 20.19 -7.95 17.90
C HIS A 65 20.21 -9.39 17.38
N LEU A 66 19.11 -9.84 16.77
CA LEU A 66 19.14 -11.00 15.88
C LEU A 66 19.72 -10.54 14.54
N VAL A 67 21.04 -10.65 14.42
CA VAL A 67 21.74 -10.54 13.14
C VAL A 67 21.48 -11.85 12.39
N TRP A 68 20.63 -11.82 11.36
CA TRP A 68 20.58 -12.89 10.37
C TRP A 68 21.82 -12.78 9.50
N CYS A 69 22.91 -13.44 9.92
CA CYS A 69 24.01 -13.74 9.01
C CYS A 69 23.48 -14.74 7.97
N LEU A 70 23.35 -14.30 6.71
CA LEU A 70 23.16 -15.21 5.59
C LEU A 70 24.35 -16.19 5.59
N PRO A 71 24.14 -17.52 5.67
CA PRO A 71 25.23 -18.47 5.53
C PRO A 71 25.78 -18.40 4.10
N SER A 72 27.10 -18.51 3.98
CA SER A 72 27.84 -18.54 2.72
C SER A 72 27.17 -19.47 1.69
N PRO A 73 27.16 -19.11 0.38
CA PRO A 73 26.47 -19.85 -0.68
C PRO A 73 26.92 -21.31 -0.85
N ILE A 74 28.05 -21.70 -0.24
CA ILE A 74 28.59 -23.06 -0.29
C ILE A 74 27.86 -24.00 0.71
N LEU A 75 27.21 -23.47 1.76
CA LEU A 75 26.50 -24.29 2.76
C LEU A 75 25.03 -24.58 2.39
N GLN A 76 24.44 -23.83 1.44
CA GLN A 76 23.03 -24.00 1.04
C GLN A 76 22.81 -25.16 0.05
N ALA A 77 23.84 -25.56 -0.71
CA ALA A 77 23.71 -26.65 -1.68
C ALA A 77 23.44 -28.02 -1.00
N HIS A 78 23.91 -28.21 0.23
CA HIS A 78 23.79 -29.49 0.93
C HIS A 78 22.48 -29.65 1.74
N GLN A 79 21.72 -28.57 1.99
CA GLN A 79 20.45 -28.61 2.73
C GLN A 79 19.20 -28.51 1.85
N ALA A 80 19.35 -28.24 0.54
CA ALA A 80 18.23 -28.12 -0.40
C ALA A 80 17.54 -29.46 -0.72
N HIS A 81 18.14 -30.61 -0.35
CA HIS A 81 17.63 -31.94 -0.68
C HIS A 81 16.61 -32.52 0.32
N GLN A 82 16.22 -31.79 1.37
CA GLN A 82 15.30 -32.31 2.41
C GLN A 82 14.16 -31.34 2.79
N ALA A 83 13.79 -30.41 1.91
CA ALA A 83 12.54 -29.68 2.12
C ALA A 83 11.37 -30.57 1.69
N PRO A 84 10.42 -30.91 2.57
CA PRO A 84 9.24 -31.67 2.17
C PRO A 84 8.51 -30.91 1.06
N THR A 85 8.19 -31.62 -0.02
CA THR A 85 7.37 -31.06 -1.10
C THR A 85 6.05 -30.58 -0.51
N PRO A 86 5.64 -29.31 -0.70
CA PRO A 86 4.38 -28.81 -0.19
C PRO A 86 3.22 -29.72 -0.61
N HIS A 87 2.27 -29.94 0.30
CA HIS A 87 1.05 -30.67 -0.05
C HIS A 87 0.37 -29.99 -1.24
N LYS A 88 0.08 -30.75 -2.31
CA LYS A 88 -0.45 -30.22 -3.59
C LYS A 88 -1.78 -29.48 -3.48
N ASN A 89 -2.49 -29.61 -2.35
CA ASN A 89 -3.81 -29.01 -2.12
C ASN A 89 -3.74 -27.66 -1.40
N LEU A 90 -2.56 -27.19 -0.99
CA LEU A 90 -2.38 -25.89 -0.35
C LEU A 90 -1.69 -24.93 -1.31
N LYS A 91 -2.38 -23.84 -1.68
CA LYS A 91 -1.78 -22.76 -2.46
C LYS A 91 -0.83 -21.97 -1.55
N LEU A 92 0.47 -22.16 -1.77
CA LEU A 92 1.52 -21.32 -1.19
C LEU A 92 1.91 -20.23 -2.19
N PRO A 93 2.34 -19.04 -1.70
CA PRO A 93 2.90 -18.03 -2.57
C PRO A 93 4.22 -18.53 -3.19
N SER A 94 4.55 -17.95 -4.35
CA SER A 94 5.80 -18.19 -5.05
C SER A 94 7.01 -17.83 -4.18
N ARG A 95 8.13 -18.55 -4.36
CA ARG A 95 9.36 -18.30 -3.60
C ARG A 95 10.00 -16.94 -3.92
N TRP A 96 9.81 -16.46 -5.15
CA TRP A 96 10.39 -15.23 -5.68
C TRP A 96 9.29 -14.40 -6.37
N PRO A 97 8.32 -13.88 -5.60
CA PRO A 97 7.26 -13.07 -6.17
C PRO A 97 7.84 -11.80 -6.79
N SER A 98 7.23 -11.30 -7.88
CA SER A 98 7.65 -10.04 -8.49
C SER A 98 7.28 -8.84 -7.62
N ILE A 99 6.09 -8.87 -7.00
CA ILE A 99 5.59 -7.84 -6.11
C ILE A 99 4.88 -8.48 -4.91
N VAL A 100 5.20 -7.97 -3.72
CA VAL A 100 4.42 -8.17 -2.49
C VAL A 100 4.11 -6.80 -1.91
N CYS A 101 2.84 -6.40 -1.94
CA CYS A 101 2.41 -5.07 -1.53
C CYS A 101 1.34 -5.16 -0.44
N GLU A 102 1.63 -4.58 0.72
CA GLU A 102 0.66 -4.37 1.80
C GLU A 102 0.02 -2.98 1.70
N ASN A 103 -1.31 -2.94 1.75
CA ASN A 103 -2.10 -1.72 1.95
C ASN A 103 -2.89 -1.88 3.25
N CYS A 104 -2.73 -0.95 4.19
CA CYS A 104 -3.41 -0.98 5.49
C CYS A 104 -4.39 0.18 5.61
N LEU A 105 -5.66 -0.14 5.86
CA LEU A 105 -6.70 0.84 6.17
C LEU A 105 -7.20 0.66 7.59
N TYR A 106 -7.40 1.78 8.27
CA TYR A 106 -7.91 1.80 9.63
C TYR A 106 -9.41 2.05 9.68
N SER A 107 -9.96 1.48 10.72
CA SER A 107 -11.16 1.83 11.42
C SER A 107 -11.50 3.33 11.53
N LEU A 108 -12.47 3.91 10.82
CA LEU A 108 -13.05 5.20 11.22
C LEU A 108 -13.98 5.12 12.45
N GLU A 109 -14.55 3.94 12.74
CA GLU A 109 -15.58 3.77 13.77
C GLU A 109 -15.15 2.87 14.94
N LYS A 110 -14.18 1.97 14.72
CA LYS A 110 -13.69 1.02 15.73
C LYS A 110 -12.18 0.98 15.68
N ASP A 111 -11.54 0.54 16.76
CA ASP A 111 -10.09 0.32 16.80
C ASP A 111 -9.70 -0.99 16.07
N MET A 112 -9.95 -1.00 14.77
CA MET A 112 -9.71 -2.13 13.88
C MET A 112 -8.93 -1.67 12.66
N ARG A 113 -8.29 -2.61 11.97
CA ARG A 113 -7.65 -2.37 10.68
C ARG A 113 -7.76 -3.58 9.77
N ALA A 114 -7.73 -3.31 8.48
CA ALA A 114 -7.58 -4.33 7.44
C ALA A 114 -6.22 -4.14 6.77
N ARG A 115 -5.41 -5.21 6.72
CA ARG A 115 -4.11 -5.26 6.02
C ARG A 115 -4.26 -6.18 4.82
N ALA A 116 -4.27 -5.59 3.63
CA ALA A 116 -4.51 -6.27 2.37
C ALA A 116 -3.20 -6.44 1.59
N PHE A 117 -2.92 -7.65 1.13
CA PHE A 117 -1.70 -8.04 0.45
C PHE A 117 -2.00 -8.46 -0.99
N HIS A 118 -1.39 -7.75 -1.94
CA HIS A 118 -1.26 -8.23 -3.31
C HIS A 118 0.03 -9.03 -3.43
N ILE A 119 -0.07 -10.28 -3.88
CA ILE A 119 1.09 -11.14 -4.15
C ILE A 119 1.02 -11.55 -5.62
N MET A 120 2.03 -11.12 -6.37
CA MET A 120 2.18 -11.43 -7.79
C MET A 120 3.25 -12.50 -7.98
N ASP A 121 2.99 -13.43 -8.90
CA ASP A 121 3.96 -14.44 -9.29
C ASP A 121 5.21 -13.81 -9.94
N PRO A 122 6.27 -14.58 -10.21
CA PRO A 122 7.47 -14.05 -10.87
C PRO A 122 7.22 -13.44 -12.27
N LYS A 123 6.07 -13.70 -12.89
CA LYS A 123 5.68 -13.17 -14.21
C LYS A 123 4.82 -11.90 -14.12
N GLY A 124 4.53 -11.42 -12.90
CA GLY A 124 3.72 -10.22 -12.69
C GLY A 124 2.21 -10.45 -12.80
N ILE A 125 1.74 -11.70 -12.68
CA ILE A 125 0.32 -12.05 -12.63
C ILE A 125 -0.09 -12.23 -11.17
N ILE A 126 -1.29 -11.79 -10.79
CA ILE A 126 -1.79 -12.00 -9.43
C ILE A 126 -1.90 -13.50 -9.12
N GLU A 127 -1.30 -13.95 -8.02
CA GLU A 127 -1.37 -15.36 -7.58
C GLU A 127 -2.15 -15.56 -6.28
N MET A 128 -2.20 -14.53 -5.43
CA MET A 128 -2.87 -14.59 -4.13
C MET A 128 -3.22 -13.19 -3.66
N LEU A 129 -4.44 -13.06 -3.11
CA LEU A 129 -4.87 -11.92 -2.31
C LEU A 129 -5.03 -12.41 -0.87
N LEU A 130 -4.48 -11.66 0.08
CA LEU A 130 -4.55 -12.01 1.50
C LEU A 130 -5.01 -10.79 2.30
N ILE A 131 -5.95 -10.98 3.21
CA ILE A 131 -6.46 -9.92 4.08
C ILE A 131 -6.35 -10.37 5.54
N PHE A 132 -5.71 -9.55 6.36
CA PHE A 132 -5.81 -9.64 7.81
C PHE A 132 -6.79 -8.58 8.30
N LEU A 133 -7.89 -9.03 8.89
CA LEU A 133 -8.79 -8.17 9.66
C LEU A 133 -8.40 -8.28 11.14
N GLU A 134 -8.09 -7.16 11.76
CA GLU A 134 -7.50 -7.12 13.10
C GLU A 134 -8.25 -6.10 13.97
N GLU A 135 -8.63 -6.48 15.19
CA GLU A 135 -9.22 -5.61 16.20
C GLU A 135 -8.28 -5.49 17.40
N ARG A 136 -8.02 -4.27 17.87
CA ARG A 136 -7.18 -4.00 19.03
C ARG A 136 -8.05 -3.81 20.27
N GLY A 137 -7.72 -4.50 21.36
CA GLY A 137 -8.30 -4.24 22.68
C GLY A 137 -9.68 -4.87 22.94
N GLY A 138 -10.14 -5.81 22.10
CA GLY A 138 -11.36 -6.58 22.38
C GLY A 138 -11.19 -7.46 23.61
N GLY A 139 -12.04 -7.28 24.63
CA GLY A 139 -12.04 -8.08 25.86
C GLY A 139 -12.44 -9.54 25.67
N VAL A 140 -12.93 -9.90 24.48
CA VAL A 140 -13.29 -11.27 24.07
C VAL A 140 -12.49 -11.63 22.82
N LEU A 141 -11.78 -12.77 22.85
CA LEU A 141 -10.94 -13.29 21.77
C LEU A 141 -11.76 -13.89 20.61
N ILE A 142 -12.82 -13.22 20.16
CA ILE A 142 -13.53 -13.65 18.95
C ILE A 142 -12.76 -13.11 17.75
N PRO A 143 -12.23 -13.98 16.85
CA PRO A 143 -11.61 -13.50 15.63
C PRO A 143 -12.62 -12.64 14.86
N PRO A 144 -12.23 -11.45 14.39
CA PRO A 144 -13.13 -10.63 13.60
C PRO A 144 -13.51 -11.39 12.34
N SER A 145 -14.80 -11.61 12.13
CA SER A 145 -15.32 -12.28 10.95
C SER A 145 -15.71 -11.26 9.89
N PHE A 146 -15.56 -11.64 8.63
CA PHE A 146 -16.30 -10.99 7.58
C PHE A 146 -17.77 -11.39 7.73
N ASP A 147 -18.69 -10.45 7.55
CA ASP A 147 -20.11 -10.74 7.58
C ASP A 147 -20.49 -11.46 6.28
N ASP A 148 -20.42 -12.79 6.30
CA ASP A 148 -20.77 -13.66 5.16
C ASP A 148 -22.29 -13.75 4.96
N SER A 149 -23.12 -13.20 5.86
CA SER A 149 -24.58 -13.28 5.73
C SER A 149 -25.13 -12.53 4.50
N LYS A 150 -24.32 -11.62 3.93
CA LYS A 150 -24.64 -10.86 2.72
C LYS A 150 -23.99 -11.40 1.45
N ASP A 151 -23.20 -12.49 1.56
CA ASP A 151 -22.37 -13.01 0.48
C ASP A 151 -23.17 -13.67 -0.66
N ASN A 152 -24.45 -13.96 -0.43
CA ASN A 152 -25.43 -14.35 -1.47
C ASN A 152 -25.93 -13.18 -2.34
N THR A 153 -25.52 -11.95 -2.04
CA THR A 153 -25.93 -10.75 -2.76
C THR A 153 -24.78 -10.31 -3.65
N ASN A 154 -25.07 -9.84 -4.88
CA ASN A 154 -24.04 -9.40 -5.82
C ASN A 154 -23.12 -8.36 -5.16
N ARG A 155 -21.83 -8.72 -4.97
CA ARG A 155 -20.86 -7.93 -4.19
C ARG A 155 -20.54 -6.57 -4.79
N ILE A 156 -20.88 -6.32 -6.06
CA ILE A 156 -20.65 -5.02 -6.70
C ILE A 156 -21.65 -3.95 -6.24
N LEU A 157 -22.87 -4.35 -5.85
CA LEU A 157 -23.99 -3.44 -5.60
C LEU A 157 -23.67 -2.32 -4.59
N PRO A 158 -22.97 -2.59 -3.46
CA PRO A 158 -22.64 -1.53 -2.52
C PRO A 158 -21.78 -0.42 -3.13
N TYR A 159 -20.96 -0.75 -4.14
CA TYR A 159 -20.03 0.17 -4.80
C TYR A 159 -20.64 0.96 -5.96
N LEU A 160 -21.75 0.51 -6.53
CA LEU A 160 -22.41 1.21 -7.64
C LEU A 160 -22.89 2.61 -7.25
N GLY A 161 -22.96 3.53 -8.20
CA GLY A 161 -23.36 4.92 -8.03
C GLY A 161 -22.19 5.89 -7.92
N MET A 162 -22.50 7.11 -7.51
CA MET A 162 -21.54 8.21 -7.44
C MET A 162 -20.96 8.36 -6.04
N TRP A 163 -19.65 8.51 -5.97
CA TRP A 163 -18.88 8.70 -4.75
C TRP A 163 -18.13 10.02 -4.84
N LYS A 164 -18.26 10.87 -3.82
CA LYS A 164 -17.52 12.13 -3.73
C LYS A 164 -16.64 12.12 -2.49
N GLY A 165 -15.40 12.58 -2.65
CA GLY A 165 -14.46 12.59 -1.55
C GLY A 165 -13.28 13.52 -1.76
N HIS A 166 -12.27 13.28 -0.95
CA HIS A 166 -11.01 14.00 -0.99
C HIS A 166 -9.86 13.00 -0.89
N SER A 167 -8.81 13.26 -1.66
CA SER A 167 -7.64 12.40 -1.78
C SER A 167 -6.36 13.15 -1.45
N ILE A 168 -5.43 12.45 -0.79
CA ILE A 168 -4.11 12.97 -0.43
C ILE A 168 -3.06 12.00 -0.96
N THR A 169 -2.19 12.50 -1.84
CA THR A 169 -1.09 11.74 -2.40
C THR A 169 0.22 12.10 -1.70
N LYS A 170 0.90 11.10 -1.16
CA LYS A 170 2.20 11.25 -0.51
C LYS A 170 3.28 10.51 -1.28
N ARG A 171 4.47 11.08 -1.34
CA ARG A 171 5.66 10.41 -1.89
C ARG A 171 6.02 9.22 -1.00
N SER A 172 6.41 8.11 -1.62
CA SER A 172 6.98 6.97 -0.91
C SER A 172 8.25 7.34 -0.15
N GLY A 173 8.48 6.64 0.97
CA GLY A 173 9.61 6.86 1.85
C GLY A 173 9.22 7.51 3.18
N VAL A 174 10.09 7.40 4.17
CA VAL A 174 9.80 7.79 5.57
C VAL A 174 9.42 9.27 5.71
N TYR A 175 9.99 10.15 4.87
CA TYR A 175 9.65 11.57 4.90
C TYR A 175 8.17 11.83 4.55
N GLY A 176 7.58 11.02 3.66
CA GLY A 176 6.14 11.03 3.40
C GLY A 176 5.57 12.39 2.97
N SER A 177 6.32 13.18 2.20
CA SER A 177 5.90 14.51 1.75
C SER A 177 4.61 14.43 0.94
N THR A 178 3.63 15.26 1.30
CA THR A 178 2.45 15.48 0.46
C THR A 178 2.88 16.03 -0.88
N ILE A 179 2.51 15.32 -1.95
CA ILE A 179 2.73 15.73 -3.34
C ILE A 179 1.56 16.59 -3.79
N THR A 180 0.33 16.11 -3.57
CA THR A 180 -0.89 16.80 -3.98
C THR A 180 -2.08 16.35 -3.14
N GLU A 181 -3.06 17.24 -3.07
CA GLU A 181 -4.40 16.99 -2.55
C GLU A 181 -5.42 17.27 -3.68
N ALA A 182 -6.52 16.53 -3.71
CA ALA A 182 -7.52 16.66 -4.76
C ALA A 182 -8.90 16.21 -4.30
N ASP A 183 -9.93 16.94 -4.74
CA ASP A 183 -11.32 16.50 -4.61
C ASP A 183 -11.60 15.44 -5.68
N THR A 184 -12.26 14.35 -5.27
CA THR A 184 -12.52 13.20 -6.14
C THR A 184 -14.00 12.99 -6.35
N ILE A 185 -14.38 12.62 -7.57
CA ILE A 185 -15.70 12.08 -7.93
C ILE A 185 -15.45 10.77 -8.65
N ALA A 186 -15.92 9.66 -8.09
CA ALA A 186 -15.83 8.33 -8.67
C ALA A 186 -17.25 7.78 -8.94
N VAL A 187 -17.56 7.50 -10.19
CA VAL A 187 -18.82 6.89 -10.62
C VAL A 187 -18.53 5.45 -11.03
N LEU A 188 -19.38 4.52 -10.59
CA LEU A 188 -19.34 3.12 -11.00
C LEU A 188 -20.75 2.67 -11.35
N GLU A 189 -20.97 2.28 -12.58
CA GLU A 189 -22.30 1.91 -13.09
C GLU A 189 -22.24 0.58 -13.84
N ILE A 190 -23.41 -0.03 -13.99
CA ILE A 190 -23.64 -1.14 -14.90
C ILE A 190 -24.64 -0.63 -15.93
N ASP A 191 -24.29 -0.67 -17.21
CA ASP A 191 -25.21 -0.26 -18.27
C ASP A 191 -26.28 -1.34 -18.55
N ASP A 192 -27.20 -1.03 -19.46
CA ASP A 192 -28.30 -1.92 -19.85
C ASP A 192 -27.82 -3.23 -20.49
N ASP A 193 -26.63 -3.21 -21.08
CA ASP A 193 -25.97 -4.36 -21.73
C ASP A 193 -25.14 -5.19 -20.73
N GLY A 194 -25.03 -4.75 -19.48
CA GLY A 194 -24.27 -5.40 -18.41
C GLY A 194 -22.79 -5.06 -18.35
N TRP A 195 -22.33 -4.05 -19.10
CA TRP A 195 -20.96 -3.54 -19.01
C TRP A 195 -20.77 -2.70 -17.76
N ILE A 196 -19.58 -2.82 -17.19
CA ILE A 196 -19.13 -1.98 -16.08
C ILE A 196 -18.53 -0.70 -16.66
N ILE A 197 -19.05 0.44 -16.21
CA ILE A 197 -18.54 1.77 -16.54
C ILE A 197 -17.98 2.40 -15.27
N GLN A 198 -16.72 2.84 -15.31
CA GLN A 198 -16.08 3.53 -14.20
C GLN A 198 -15.49 4.86 -14.66
N ASP A 199 -15.88 5.94 -14.00
CA ASP A 199 -15.31 7.27 -14.19
C ASP A 199 -14.69 7.77 -12.89
N ILE A 200 -13.43 8.19 -12.93
CA ILE A 200 -12.76 8.82 -11.79
C ILE A 200 -12.29 10.20 -12.22
N THR A 201 -12.90 11.22 -11.64
CA THR A 201 -12.49 12.61 -11.77
C THR A 201 -11.73 13.03 -10.52
N SER A 202 -10.58 13.68 -10.71
CA SER A 202 -9.75 14.23 -9.65
C SER A 202 -9.41 15.67 -9.98
N THR A 203 -9.80 16.60 -9.10
CA THR A 203 -9.56 18.03 -9.23
C THR A 203 -8.62 18.47 -8.12
N SER A 204 -7.39 18.85 -8.47
CA SER A 204 -6.39 19.33 -7.50
C SER A 204 -6.93 20.48 -6.65
N SER A 205 -6.53 20.58 -5.37
CA SER A 205 -7.06 21.59 -4.43
C SER A 205 -6.84 23.05 -4.84
N GLY A 206 -5.95 23.32 -5.80
CA GLY A 206 -5.79 24.64 -6.42
C GLY A 206 -6.73 24.91 -7.60
N GLY A 207 -7.56 23.93 -8.00
CA GLY A 207 -8.46 23.99 -9.16
C GLY A 207 -7.77 24.00 -10.53
N ASN A 208 -6.44 24.01 -10.56
CA ASN A 208 -5.66 24.26 -11.77
C ASN A 208 -5.59 23.05 -12.72
N VAL A 209 -5.73 21.84 -12.17
CA VAL A 209 -5.67 20.59 -12.92
C VAL A 209 -6.83 19.71 -12.51
N THR A 210 -7.61 19.30 -13.51
CA THR A 210 -8.67 18.30 -13.41
C THR A 210 -8.36 17.17 -14.37
N THR A 211 -8.31 15.94 -13.87
CA THR A 211 -8.13 14.73 -14.68
C THR A 211 -9.38 13.87 -14.59
N ASN A 212 -9.84 13.37 -15.72
CA ASN A 212 -10.91 12.38 -15.79
C ASN A 212 -10.33 11.10 -16.42
N VAL A 213 -10.60 9.98 -15.78
CA VAL A 213 -10.23 8.65 -16.27
C VAL A 213 -11.50 7.83 -16.42
N HIS A 214 -11.76 7.41 -17.64
CA HIS A 214 -12.92 6.61 -18.02
C HIS A 214 -12.46 5.20 -18.38
N TRP A 215 -13.07 4.18 -17.77
CA TRP A 215 -12.84 2.77 -18.06
C TRP A 215 -14.14 2.02 -18.28
N THR A 216 -14.12 1.14 -19.28
CA THR A 216 -15.14 0.14 -19.55
C THR A 216 -14.61 -1.25 -19.25
N GLY A 217 -15.48 -2.16 -18.85
CA GLY A 217 -15.10 -3.53 -18.56
C GLY A 217 -16.28 -4.48 -18.44
N THR A 218 -15.97 -5.73 -18.23
CA THR A 218 -16.96 -6.79 -17.98
C THR A 218 -16.77 -7.37 -16.59
N MET A 219 -17.85 -7.89 -16.03
CA MET A 219 -17.81 -8.60 -14.75
C MET A 219 -18.11 -10.09 -14.97
N SER A 220 -17.26 -10.94 -14.41
CA SER A 220 -17.52 -12.38 -14.31
C SER A 220 -17.38 -12.79 -12.85
N ASN A 221 -18.48 -13.27 -12.25
CA ASN A 221 -18.57 -13.53 -10.82
C ASN A 221 -18.18 -12.30 -9.99
N ASN A 222 -17.10 -12.41 -9.22
CA ASN A 222 -16.58 -11.35 -8.35
C ASN A 222 -15.33 -10.68 -8.94
N LEU A 223 -15.06 -10.84 -10.24
CA LEU A 223 -13.92 -10.24 -10.93
C LEU A 223 -14.40 -9.31 -12.03
N ILE A 224 -14.03 -8.03 -11.92
CA ILE A 224 -14.20 -7.02 -12.97
C ILE A 224 -12.90 -6.96 -13.77
N ASN A 225 -12.99 -7.04 -15.09
CA ASN A 225 -11.87 -6.85 -16.00
C ASN A 225 -12.15 -5.65 -16.89
N PHE A 226 -11.30 -4.62 -16.78
CA PHE A 226 -11.36 -3.44 -17.62
C PHE A 226 -10.52 -3.63 -18.89
N ASP A 227 -10.96 -3.04 -19.99
CA ASP A 227 -10.33 -3.19 -21.31
C ASP A 227 -8.87 -2.68 -21.34
N GLY A 228 -8.52 -1.77 -20.42
CA GLY A 228 -7.16 -1.27 -20.21
C GLY A 228 -6.20 -2.26 -19.53
N GLY A 229 -6.65 -3.47 -19.21
CA GLY A 229 -5.84 -4.49 -18.52
C GLY A 229 -5.73 -4.27 -17.01
N PHE A 230 -6.63 -3.49 -16.42
CA PHE A 230 -6.80 -3.40 -14.98
C PHE A 230 -7.93 -4.34 -14.53
N GLN A 231 -7.81 -4.94 -13.36
CA GLN A 231 -8.82 -5.84 -12.82
C GLN A 231 -9.10 -5.56 -11.35
N VAL A 232 -10.35 -5.78 -10.93
CA VAL A 232 -10.80 -5.59 -9.56
C VAL A 232 -11.48 -6.87 -9.08
N THR A 233 -10.98 -7.43 -7.98
CA THR A 233 -11.60 -8.57 -7.30
C THR A 233 -12.44 -8.07 -6.13
N LEU A 234 -13.73 -8.40 -6.14
CA LEU A 234 -14.70 -8.09 -5.10
C LEU A 234 -14.65 -9.13 -3.98
N LEU A 235 -14.41 -8.68 -2.76
CA LEU A 235 -14.13 -9.52 -1.59
C LEU A 235 -15.23 -9.38 -0.54
N PRO A 236 -15.38 -10.36 0.37
CA PRO A 236 -16.27 -10.25 1.52
C PRO A 236 -15.99 -9.02 2.38
N GLY A 237 -16.97 -8.63 3.21
CA GLY A 237 -16.80 -7.55 4.20
C GLY A 237 -16.70 -6.14 3.61
N GLY A 238 -17.24 -5.93 2.40
CA GLY A 238 -17.21 -4.62 1.74
C GLY A 238 -15.80 -4.23 1.30
N MET A 239 -15.00 -5.19 0.85
CA MET A 239 -13.66 -4.93 0.33
C MET A 239 -13.56 -5.21 -1.17
N TYR A 240 -12.63 -4.51 -1.83
CA TYR A 240 -12.14 -4.94 -3.13
C TYR A 240 -10.65 -4.65 -3.24
N MET A 241 -9.99 -5.40 -4.14
CA MET A 241 -8.58 -5.22 -4.44
C MET A 241 -8.41 -5.11 -5.96
N GLY A 242 -7.73 -4.04 -6.39
CA GLY A 242 -7.50 -3.71 -7.79
C GLY A 242 -6.03 -3.80 -8.17
N CYS A 243 -5.71 -4.36 -9.33
CA CYS A 243 -4.35 -4.44 -9.86
C CYS A 243 -4.35 -4.62 -11.38
N PRO A 244 -3.23 -4.38 -12.09
CA PRO A 244 -3.09 -4.79 -13.48
C PRO A 244 -3.19 -6.31 -13.60
N SER A 245 -3.79 -6.80 -14.67
CA SER A 245 -3.84 -8.24 -14.96
C SER A 245 -2.46 -8.82 -15.24
N ASN A 246 -1.54 -8.01 -15.75
CA ASN A 246 -0.15 -8.37 -15.98
C ASN A 246 0.79 -7.16 -15.81
N VAL A 247 1.51 -7.12 -14.70
CA VAL A 247 2.49 -6.05 -14.41
C VAL A 247 3.71 -6.11 -15.33
N ALA A 248 4.15 -7.29 -15.74
CA ALA A 248 5.28 -7.40 -16.67
C ALA A 248 4.94 -6.74 -18.02
N LYS A 249 3.67 -6.75 -18.44
CA LYS A 249 3.21 -6.00 -19.62
C LYS A 249 3.29 -4.48 -19.39
N SER A 250 2.88 -3.98 -18.21
CA SER A 250 3.03 -2.56 -17.88
C SER A 250 4.50 -2.11 -17.93
N VAL A 251 5.41 -2.90 -17.35
CA VAL A 251 6.86 -2.62 -17.38
C VAL A 251 7.42 -2.68 -18.80
N ALA A 252 7.07 -3.72 -19.58
CA ALA A 252 7.50 -3.86 -20.96
C ALA A 252 7.02 -2.70 -21.85
N ASP A 253 5.81 -2.20 -21.60
CA ASP A 253 5.23 -1.04 -22.29
C ASP A 253 5.75 0.31 -21.75
N SER A 254 6.66 0.32 -20.77
CA SER A 254 7.13 1.53 -20.08
C SER A 254 5.99 2.38 -19.50
N LYS A 255 4.98 1.72 -18.92
CA LYS A 255 3.82 2.35 -18.30
C LYS A 255 3.87 2.21 -16.78
N SER A 256 3.61 3.31 -16.09
CA SER A 256 3.31 3.28 -14.67
C SER A 256 2.03 2.46 -14.41
N PHE A 257 1.93 1.90 -13.21
CA PHE A 257 0.77 1.11 -12.81
C PHE A 257 0.48 1.35 -11.32
N HIS A 258 -0.64 0.82 -10.83
CA HIS A 258 -1.00 0.96 -9.43
C HIS A 258 -1.70 -0.27 -8.89
N LEU A 259 -1.65 -0.43 -7.56
CA LEU A 259 -2.42 -1.41 -6.81
C LEU A 259 -3.40 -0.67 -5.92
N GLU A 260 -4.59 -1.21 -5.74
CA GLU A 260 -5.66 -0.54 -5.01
C GLU A 260 -6.26 -1.46 -3.96
N PHE A 261 -6.49 -0.92 -2.77
CA PHE A 261 -7.31 -1.56 -1.75
C PHE A 261 -8.43 -0.60 -1.33
N CYS A 262 -9.66 -1.08 -1.38
CA CYS A 262 -10.82 -0.34 -0.90
C CYS A 262 -11.53 -1.10 0.22
N TRP A 263 -12.00 -0.34 1.20
CA TRP A 263 -12.83 -0.85 2.28
C TRP A 263 -14.03 0.07 2.55
N LEU A 264 -15.22 -0.45 2.25
CA LEU A 264 -16.53 0.08 2.55
C LEU A 264 -16.98 -0.47 3.90
N LYS A 265 -16.77 0.27 4.99
CA LYS A 265 -17.16 -0.21 6.32
C LYS A 265 -18.62 0.08 6.66
N SER A 266 -19.14 1.23 6.27
CA SER A 266 -20.55 1.58 6.45
C SER A 266 -21.19 1.89 5.10
N PRO A 267 -22.49 1.59 4.91
CA PRO A 267 -23.21 1.99 3.71
C PRO A 267 -23.04 3.49 3.49
N GLY A 268 -22.55 3.86 2.32
CA GLY A 268 -22.34 5.25 1.96
C GLY A 268 -21.01 5.87 2.35
N LYS A 269 -20.06 5.14 2.97
CA LYS A 269 -18.71 5.68 3.26
C LYS A 269 -17.60 4.66 3.08
N ARG A 270 -16.63 4.99 2.23
CA ARG A 270 -15.50 4.10 1.90
C ARG A 270 -14.15 4.80 2.00
N GLN A 271 -13.12 4.00 2.24
CA GLN A 271 -11.73 4.40 2.15
C GLN A 271 -11.06 3.63 1.00
N ARG A 272 -10.20 4.31 0.26
CA ARG A 272 -9.35 3.70 -0.79
C ARG A 272 -7.90 4.04 -0.51
N LEU A 273 -7.02 3.07 -0.74
CA LEU A 273 -5.58 3.27 -0.70
C LEU A 273 -4.98 2.73 -1.99
N VAL A 274 -4.39 3.64 -2.77
CA VAL A 274 -3.74 3.35 -4.04
C VAL A 274 -2.23 3.43 -3.84
N ARG A 275 -1.51 2.39 -4.26
CA ARG A 275 -0.04 2.34 -4.30
C ARG A 275 0.40 2.47 -5.75
N THR A 276 1.12 3.54 -6.08
CA THR A 276 1.55 3.81 -7.46
C THR A 276 3.00 3.38 -7.66
N TYR A 277 3.26 2.73 -8.79
CA TYR A 277 4.55 2.23 -9.22
C TYR A 277 4.98 2.93 -10.51
N ASP A 278 6.27 3.20 -10.63
CA ASP A 278 6.84 3.69 -11.88
C ASP A 278 7.02 2.57 -12.92
N ILE A 279 7.68 2.90 -14.03
CA ILE A 279 7.89 2.00 -15.16
C ILE A 279 8.84 0.84 -14.85
N GLU A 280 9.62 0.91 -13.76
CA GLU A 280 10.55 -0.13 -13.32
C GLU A 280 9.94 -1.00 -12.20
N GLY A 281 8.71 -0.70 -11.78
CA GLY A 281 8.06 -1.40 -10.67
C GLY A 281 8.51 -0.92 -9.30
N LEU A 282 9.09 0.28 -9.18
CA LEU A 282 9.39 0.90 -7.89
C LEU A 282 8.19 1.73 -7.42
N ALA A 283 7.80 1.56 -6.16
CA ALA A 283 6.68 2.30 -5.58
C ALA A 283 7.05 3.77 -5.32
N VAL A 284 6.43 4.70 -6.05
CA VAL A 284 6.75 6.14 -6.01
C VAL A 284 5.85 6.97 -5.11
N SER A 285 4.60 6.54 -4.91
CA SER A 285 3.63 7.26 -4.06
C SER A 285 2.54 6.35 -3.52
N SER A 286 1.81 6.90 -2.54
CA SER A 286 0.55 6.34 -2.04
C SER A 286 -0.51 7.43 -1.99
N THR A 287 -1.71 7.12 -2.48
CA THR A 287 -2.87 8.03 -2.47
C THR A 287 -3.96 7.44 -1.60
N TYR A 288 -4.30 8.15 -0.53
CA TYR A 288 -5.44 7.81 0.33
C TYR A 288 -6.63 8.66 -0.07
N SER A 289 -7.79 8.02 -0.25
CA SER A 289 -9.06 8.70 -0.53
C SER A 289 -10.10 8.33 0.52
N LEU A 290 -10.82 9.33 0.99
CA LEU A 290 -12.00 9.16 1.84
C LEU A 290 -13.22 9.69 1.10
N GLU A 291 -14.19 8.81 0.82
CA GLU A 291 -15.31 9.08 -0.08
C GLU A 291 -16.64 8.75 0.58
N ASN A 292 -17.65 9.58 0.31
CA ASN A 292 -19.04 9.34 0.68
C ASN A 292 -19.87 9.12 -0.58
N LYS A 293 -20.84 8.22 -0.50
CA LYS A 293 -21.81 7.98 -1.57
C LYS A 293 -22.81 9.13 -1.62
N LEU A 294 -23.16 9.57 -2.82
CA LEU A 294 -24.16 10.60 -3.07
C LEU A 294 -25.56 9.99 -3.26
#